data_AF-A0A444JGZ6-F1
#
_entry.id   AF-A0A444JGZ6-F1
#
_cell.length_a   1.000
_cell.length_b   1.000
_cell.length_c   1.000
_cell.angle_alpha   90.00
_cell.angle_beta   90.00
_cell.angle_gamma   90.00
#
_symmetry.space_group_name_H-M   'P 1'
#
loop_
_entity.id
_entity.type
_entity.pdbx_description
1 polymer ?
#
loop_
_entity_poly.entity_id
_entity_poly.type
_entity_poly.pdbx_seq_one_letter_code
_entity_poly.pdbx_strand_id
1 'polypeptide(L)'
;MKSTKKNVLVLLLVSLLLFACDKKEKEVQSKPEPPKPVTMLTVVPADTIFFSGGLEPFPLKEVLQWSNGNFNVLKALDLDSMLPIVQDEKIPGRRMAAQLWFDYYAMMLSPGTELEKWGVEEKPFLSTYTVGLAPILLRVSLKDVQLFNKQIDELEAKAKITGKPETLGQATYRRYALNEKDPSVDLVIGVDNERKHAVFMLDIGVDSEQTLAVALGQQKPEKTLAESGRVEALLKQYKLHPSLIGYIDHQQLITGLTTQEGNSIAKMIRKLVPQLQGAADLSDLLEELQTEGCRNDLAAIGKNWPQTVFGYTALKLAAAPSRVDSLMVIENKDKALLNGLQSIRGVVPQYVAGNSAETPVVAAGIGLNIEKIAPFITERWTAITQKQYSCSFLQEMQENAKSRQPAALAMMTGMAPGVQGLAFSLMSLELEKIEAGGPPMPKSIDALISLAVKNPTNLVQMIGTFFPPLAELQLPADGTPVQLPLPIPLSFPVMAAINGSHLTVFAGEKSQALAQGLRSEALEASQGLMAADIDYGKYYGLIGDTLTGLDIPDAQQQDTKAIFEAMKNAKIRIRMNMDVTERGIEVKADMIATE
;
A
#
# COMPACT_ATOMS: atom_id res chain seq x y z
N MET A 1 11.45 -2.53 33.92
CA MET A 1 11.58 -3.79 33.16
C MET A 1 10.21 -4.46 33.00
N LYS A 2 9.45 -4.06 31.97
CA LYS A 2 8.23 -4.69 31.39
C LYS A 2 7.52 -3.62 30.53
N SER A 3 8.18 -3.12 29.48
CA SER A 3 7.52 -2.31 28.43
C SER A 3 8.37 -2.13 27.16
N THR A 4 9.38 -2.97 26.93
CA THR A 4 10.30 -2.84 25.78
C THR A 4 10.21 -4.02 24.82
N LYS A 5 9.03 -4.64 24.73
CA LYS A 5 8.77 -5.84 23.89
C LYS A 5 7.62 -5.68 22.89
N LYS A 6 7.22 -4.46 22.51
CA LYS A 6 6.09 -4.29 21.58
C LYS A 6 6.28 -3.37 20.37
N ASN A 7 7.44 -2.74 20.18
CA ASN A 7 7.61 -1.74 19.11
C ASN A 7 8.72 -2.07 18.08
N VAL A 8 8.86 -3.34 17.68
CA VAL A 8 9.75 -3.72 16.56
C VAL A 8 8.98 -4.27 15.35
N LEU A 9 7.63 -4.37 15.43
CA LEU A 9 6.79 -4.94 14.37
C LEU A 9 6.08 -3.90 13.50
N VAL A 10 6.41 -2.61 13.61
CA VAL A 10 5.67 -1.52 12.93
C VAL A 10 6.56 -0.71 11.96
N LEU A 11 7.88 -0.95 11.89
CA LEU A 11 8.81 -0.16 11.07
C LEU A 11 9.34 -0.85 9.80
N LEU A 12 8.89 -2.06 9.47
CA LEU A 12 9.36 -2.84 8.31
C LEU A 12 8.46 -2.73 7.05
N LEU A 13 7.52 -1.78 7.02
CA LEU A 13 6.42 -1.76 6.04
C LEU A 13 6.41 -0.59 5.04
N VAL A 14 7.45 0.25 4.97
CA VAL A 14 7.35 1.54 4.23
C VAL A 14 8.28 1.70 3.02
N SER A 15 9.35 0.94 2.89
CA SER A 15 10.35 1.23 1.85
C SER A 15 10.39 0.15 0.79
N LEU A 16 9.72 0.36 -0.36
CA LEU A 16 10.16 -0.06 -1.70
C LEU A 16 9.04 0.08 -2.74
N LEU A 17 8.90 1.30 -3.25
CA LEU A 17 8.46 1.50 -4.63
C LEU A 17 9.72 1.88 -5.41
N LEU A 18 9.82 1.57 -6.70
CA LEU A 18 9.31 2.49 -7.71
C LEU A 18 9.60 1.96 -9.15
N PHE A 19 9.06 2.53 -10.25
CA PHE A 19 9.56 2.75 -11.66
C PHE A 19 9.97 1.59 -12.70
N ALA A 20 10.37 1.77 -14.00
CA ALA A 20 9.53 2.15 -15.15
C ALA A 20 10.02 2.14 -16.68
N CYS A 21 9.26 1.54 -17.67
CA CYS A 21 9.09 1.70 -19.19
C CYS A 21 10.26 1.68 -20.22
N ASP A 22 10.08 1.64 -21.56
CA ASP A 22 9.07 1.19 -22.57
C ASP A 22 9.71 1.40 -23.98
N LYS A 23 9.18 0.70 -24.99
CA LYS A 23 9.61 0.56 -26.41
C LYS A 23 8.78 1.42 -27.37
N LYS A 24 9.21 1.45 -28.65
CA LYS A 24 8.38 1.31 -29.87
C LYS A 24 9.22 0.55 -30.94
N GLU A 25 8.84 -0.61 -31.48
CA GLU A 25 7.77 -1.05 -32.40
C GLU A 25 8.07 -0.89 -33.91
N LYS A 26 8.06 -2.03 -34.64
CA LYS A 26 7.52 -2.23 -36.01
C LYS A 26 7.39 -3.75 -36.36
N GLU A 27 6.23 -4.11 -36.92
CA GLU A 27 5.71 -5.38 -37.50
C GLU A 27 6.55 -5.97 -38.67
N VAL A 28 6.47 -7.21 -39.20
CA VAL A 28 5.74 -8.51 -39.01
C VAL A 28 6.48 -9.55 -39.89
N GLN A 29 6.64 -10.81 -39.45
CA GLN A 29 6.47 -12.06 -40.26
C GLN A 29 6.79 -13.33 -39.45
N SER A 30 5.93 -14.34 -39.59
CA SER A 30 5.93 -15.60 -38.85
C SER A 30 7.20 -16.44 -39.06
N LYS A 31 7.92 -16.69 -37.98
CA LYS A 31 8.96 -17.72 -37.83
C LYS A 31 8.69 -18.51 -36.53
N PRO A 32 9.23 -19.73 -36.40
CA PRO A 32 8.90 -20.65 -35.30
C PRO A 32 9.04 -19.94 -33.96
N GLU A 33 8.08 -20.18 -33.07
CA GLU A 33 7.99 -19.56 -31.76
C GLU A 33 9.39 -19.52 -31.12
N PRO A 34 10.00 -18.32 -30.94
CA PRO A 34 11.28 -18.24 -30.26
C PRO A 34 11.09 -18.84 -28.87
N PRO A 35 12.13 -19.48 -28.29
CA PRO A 35 12.02 -20.03 -26.95
C PRO A 35 11.49 -18.92 -26.05
N LYS A 36 10.33 -19.16 -25.43
CA LYS A 36 9.73 -18.20 -24.50
C LYS A 36 10.85 -17.75 -23.56
N PRO A 37 11.07 -16.43 -23.39
CA PRO A 37 12.12 -15.94 -22.52
C PRO A 37 12.01 -16.70 -21.19
N VAL A 38 13.14 -17.20 -20.68
CA VAL A 38 13.17 -17.93 -19.41
C VAL A 38 12.73 -16.94 -18.33
N THR A 39 11.42 -16.86 -18.11
CA THR A 39 10.83 -16.03 -17.08
C THR A 39 11.08 -16.71 -15.73
N MET A 40 11.17 -15.92 -14.66
CA MET A 40 11.24 -16.49 -13.30
C MET A 40 9.99 -17.32 -12.95
N LEU A 41 8.93 -17.27 -13.76
CA LEU A 41 7.70 -18.01 -13.54
C LEU A 41 7.86 -19.54 -13.67
N THR A 42 8.91 -20.03 -14.33
CA THR A 42 9.14 -21.48 -14.52
C THR A 42 9.62 -22.19 -13.26
N VAL A 43 10.02 -21.43 -12.23
CA VAL A 43 10.48 -21.97 -10.94
C VAL A 43 9.51 -21.62 -9.80
N VAL A 44 8.48 -20.82 -10.07
CA VAL A 44 7.46 -20.43 -9.10
C VAL A 44 6.34 -21.48 -9.10
N PRO A 45 5.98 -22.06 -7.95
CA PRO A 45 4.83 -22.96 -7.85
C PRO A 45 3.51 -22.27 -8.20
N ALA A 46 2.62 -22.97 -8.90
CA ALA A 46 1.31 -22.45 -9.29
C ALA A 46 0.33 -22.27 -8.11
N ASP A 47 0.59 -22.91 -6.97
CA ASP A 47 -0.20 -22.81 -5.74
C ASP A 47 0.34 -21.77 -4.75
N THR A 48 1.26 -20.91 -5.19
CA THR A 48 1.77 -19.80 -4.39
C THR A 48 0.65 -18.85 -3.96
N ILE A 49 0.61 -18.46 -2.68
CA ILE A 49 -0.40 -17.52 -2.16
C ILE A 49 -0.03 -16.07 -2.42
N PHE A 50 1.26 -15.79 -2.60
CA PHE A 50 1.77 -14.47 -2.88
C PHE A 50 2.75 -14.58 -4.03
N PHE A 51 2.60 -13.70 -5.00
CA PHE A 51 3.58 -13.51 -6.07
C PHE A 51 3.70 -12.02 -6.36
N SER A 52 4.91 -11.58 -6.67
CA SER A 52 5.22 -10.29 -7.26
C SER A 52 6.43 -10.48 -8.19
N GLY A 53 6.34 -10.06 -9.44
CA GLY A 53 7.40 -10.21 -10.43
C GLY A 53 6.96 -9.80 -11.83
N GLY A 54 7.83 -9.98 -12.83
CA GLY A 54 7.57 -9.55 -14.21
C GLY A 54 7.71 -10.65 -15.25
N LEU A 55 7.04 -10.45 -16.39
CA LEU A 55 7.33 -11.17 -17.65
C LEU A 55 8.48 -10.51 -18.42
N GLU A 56 8.72 -9.23 -18.17
CA GLU A 56 9.86 -8.48 -18.70
C GLU A 56 10.84 -8.09 -17.57
N PRO A 57 12.14 -7.89 -17.89
CA PRO A 57 13.10 -7.45 -16.90
C PRO A 57 12.71 -6.07 -16.33
N PHE A 58 12.91 -5.93 -15.02
CA PHE A 58 12.53 -4.73 -14.29
C PHE A 58 13.64 -3.68 -14.37
N PRO A 59 13.39 -2.40 -14.71
CA PRO A 59 14.45 -1.39 -14.89
C PRO A 59 15.01 -0.85 -13.56
N LEU A 60 15.53 -1.73 -12.71
CA LEU A 60 15.93 -1.49 -11.32
C LEU A 60 16.85 -0.27 -11.14
N LYS A 61 17.87 -0.11 -12.00
CA LYS A 61 18.79 1.03 -11.89
C LYS A 61 18.08 2.36 -12.10
N GLU A 62 17.28 2.47 -13.16
CA GLU A 62 16.56 3.70 -13.52
C GLU A 62 15.52 4.04 -12.45
N VAL A 63 14.87 3.02 -11.89
CA VAL A 63 13.95 3.13 -10.76
C VAL A 63 14.58 3.77 -9.55
N LEU A 64 15.70 3.20 -9.12
CA LEU A 64 16.36 3.58 -7.90
C LEU A 64 16.92 5.00 -8.07
N GLN A 65 17.41 5.33 -9.26
CA GLN A 65 17.86 6.68 -9.61
C GLN A 65 16.72 7.70 -9.55
N TRP A 66 15.55 7.38 -10.10
CA TRP A 66 14.38 8.26 -10.00
C TRP A 66 13.92 8.42 -8.57
N SER A 67 13.87 7.32 -7.79
CA SER A 67 13.54 7.36 -6.37
C SER A 67 14.50 8.31 -5.66
N ASN A 68 15.80 8.08 -5.82
CA ASN A 68 16.85 8.86 -5.18
C ASN A 68 16.79 10.36 -5.56
N GLY A 69 16.43 10.65 -6.81
CA GLY A 69 16.34 12.01 -7.35
C GLY A 69 15.10 12.79 -6.93
N ASN A 70 13.95 12.12 -6.78
CA ASN A 70 12.66 12.78 -6.52
C ASN A 70 12.15 12.60 -5.08
N PHE A 71 12.48 11.48 -4.44
CA PHE A 71 11.97 11.10 -3.13
C PHE A 71 13.03 10.31 -2.35
N ASN A 72 13.91 11.01 -1.63
CA ASN A 72 14.92 10.37 -0.80
C ASN A 72 15.01 10.91 0.62
N VAL A 73 13.99 10.55 1.40
CA VAL A 73 13.96 10.68 2.87
C VAL A 73 15.10 9.92 3.53
N LEU A 74 15.55 8.84 2.87
CA LEU A 74 16.59 7.96 3.40
C LEU A 74 17.95 8.69 3.51
N LYS A 75 18.19 9.78 2.78
CA LYS A 75 19.41 10.60 3.00
C LYS A 75 19.51 11.18 4.40
N ALA A 76 18.39 11.30 5.10
CA ALA A 76 18.33 11.94 6.40
C ALA A 76 18.35 10.98 7.60
N LEU A 77 18.28 9.65 7.40
CA LEU A 77 18.45 8.74 8.53
C LEU A 77 19.95 8.60 8.84
N ASP A 78 20.30 8.80 10.10
CA ASP A 78 21.63 8.48 10.60
C ASP A 78 21.77 6.97 10.82
N LEU A 79 22.24 6.26 9.79
CA LEU A 79 22.53 4.84 9.88
C LEU A 79 23.64 4.52 10.90
N ASP A 80 24.55 5.46 11.16
CA ASP A 80 25.66 5.24 12.07
C ASP A 80 25.16 5.09 13.51
N SER A 81 24.06 5.77 13.87
CA SER A 81 23.37 5.59 15.16
C SER A 81 22.79 4.17 15.35
N MET A 82 22.46 3.47 14.25
CA MET A 82 21.88 2.12 14.28
C MET A 82 22.94 1.02 14.29
N LEU A 83 24.17 1.32 13.84
CA LEU A 83 25.26 0.34 13.79
C LEU A 83 25.58 -0.30 15.15
N PRO A 84 25.68 0.44 16.28
CA PRO A 84 25.95 -0.16 17.58
C PRO A 84 24.86 -1.16 18.02
N ILE A 85 23.59 -0.84 17.77
CA ILE A 85 22.45 -1.71 18.11
C ILE A 85 22.57 -3.06 17.39
N VAL A 86 23.00 -3.03 16.14
CA VAL A 86 23.20 -4.23 15.32
C VAL A 86 24.46 -4.99 15.73
N GLN A 87 25.53 -4.29 16.10
CA GLN A 87 26.78 -4.93 16.55
C GLN A 87 26.62 -5.65 17.90
N ASP A 88 25.75 -5.13 18.78
CA ASP A 88 25.45 -5.72 20.10
C ASP A 88 24.48 -6.92 20.03
N GLU A 89 23.88 -7.19 18.87
CA GLU A 89 23.01 -8.35 18.67
C GLU A 89 23.82 -9.65 18.77
N LYS A 90 23.34 -10.59 19.58
CA LYS A 90 24.04 -11.82 19.93
C LYS A 90 23.84 -12.90 18.88
N ILE A 91 22.68 -12.90 18.22
CA ILE A 91 22.31 -13.94 17.24
C ILE A 91 22.99 -13.62 15.89
N PRO A 92 23.90 -14.49 15.38
CA PRO A 92 24.65 -14.25 14.16
C PRO A 92 23.78 -13.94 12.93
N GLY A 93 22.68 -14.67 12.73
CA GLY A 93 21.81 -14.44 11.57
C GLY A 93 21.05 -13.12 11.61
N ARG A 94 20.77 -12.58 12.81
CA ARG A 94 20.19 -11.23 12.92
C ARG A 94 21.19 -10.14 12.57
N ARG A 95 22.47 -10.33 12.94
CA ARG A 95 23.55 -9.45 12.46
C ARG A 95 23.66 -9.51 10.93
N MET A 96 23.55 -10.69 10.32
CA MET A 96 23.53 -10.82 8.85
C MET A 96 22.33 -10.10 8.21
N ALA A 97 21.12 -10.33 8.72
CA ALA A 97 19.91 -9.69 8.22
C ALA A 97 19.99 -8.15 8.31
N ALA A 98 20.57 -7.63 9.40
CA ALA A 98 20.80 -6.20 9.55
C ALA A 98 21.86 -5.65 8.59
N GLN A 99 22.95 -6.38 8.32
CA GLN A 99 23.93 -5.97 7.29
C GLN A 99 23.31 -5.93 5.89
N LEU A 100 22.47 -6.91 5.55
CA LEU A 100 21.69 -6.88 4.29
C LEU A 100 20.78 -5.65 4.21
N TRP A 101 20.12 -5.31 5.31
CA TRP A 101 19.27 -4.12 5.38
C TRP A 101 20.07 -2.82 5.16
N PHE A 102 21.24 -2.69 5.80
CA PHE A 102 22.13 -1.54 5.60
C PHE A 102 22.64 -1.44 4.16
N ASP A 103 22.97 -2.57 3.54
CA ASP A 103 23.50 -2.58 2.18
C ASP A 103 22.38 -2.29 1.14
N TYR A 104 21.18 -2.82 1.37
CA TYR A 104 19.97 -2.42 0.64
C TYR A 104 19.73 -0.91 0.73
N TYR A 105 19.91 -0.33 1.93
CA TYR A 105 19.79 1.10 2.13
C TYR A 105 20.85 1.92 1.37
N ALA A 106 22.11 1.47 1.42
CA ALA A 106 23.20 2.08 0.65
C ALA A 106 22.89 2.06 -0.85
N MET A 107 22.28 0.98 -1.35
CA MET A 107 21.80 0.87 -2.73
C MET A 107 20.69 1.88 -3.06
N MET A 108 19.81 2.23 -2.13
CA MET A 108 18.82 3.29 -2.35
C MET A 108 19.46 4.69 -2.38
N LEU A 109 20.51 4.92 -1.58
CA LEU A 109 21.22 6.21 -1.51
C LEU A 109 22.13 6.45 -2.72
N SER A 110 22.84 5.41 -3.16
CA SER A 110 23.83 5.44 -4.24
C SER A 110 23.60 4.33 -5.27
N PRO A 111 22.47 4.35 -6.01
CA PRO A 111 22.06 3.22 -6.85
C PRO A 111 23.05 2.80 -7.93
N GLY A 112 23.82 3.74 -8.48
CA GLY A 112 24.76 3.44 -9.57
C GLY A 112 25.90 2.54 -9.11
N THR A 113 26.65 2.96 -8.09
CA THR A 113 27.86 2.27 -7.64
C THR A 113 27.56 1.03 -6.80
N GLU A 114 26.52 1.08 -5.97
CA GLU A 114 26.22 -0.02 -5.06
C GLU A 114 25.58 -1.21 -5.78
N LEU A 115 24.68 -0.99 -6.75
CA LEU A 115 24.07 -2.08 -7.51
C LEU A 115 25.10 -2.89 -8.29
N GLU A 116 26.15 -2.23 -8.82
CA GLU A 116 27.22 -2.89 -9.55
C GLU A 116 28.04 -3.84 -8.65
N LYS A 117 28.21 -3.53 -7.36
CA LYS A 117 28.92 -4.40 -6.40
C LYS A 117 28.20 -5.72 -6.13
N TRP A 118 26.89 -5.76 -6.33
CA TRP A 118 26.10 -6.99 -6.14
C TRP A 118 26.18 -7.96 -7.32
N GLY A 119 26.80 -7.56 -8.45
CA GLY A 119 26.78 -8.36 -9.67
C GLY A 119 25.38 -8.55 -10.25
N VAL A 120 24.44 -7.66 -9.91
CA VAL A 120 23.04 -7.66 -10.41
C VAL A 120 22.97 -6.91 -11.74
N GLU A 121 22.07 -7.33 -12.63
CA GLU A 121 21.82 -6.63 -13.89
C GLU A 121 21.19 -5.24 -13.65
N GLU A 122 21.37 -4.29 -14.58
CA GLU A 122 20.68 -3.00 -14.47
C GLU A 122 19.16 -3.13 -14.64
N LYS A 123 18.75 -4.11 -15.46
CA LYS A 123 17.36 -4.51 -15.66
C LYS A 123 17.21 -6.00 -15.32
N PRO A 124 17.22 -6.41 -14.04
CA PRO A 124 17.16 -7.82 -13.71
C PRO A 124 15.73 -8.34 -13.83
N PHE A 125 15.59 -9.64 -14.04
CA PHE A 125 14.36 -10.30 -13.63
C PHE A 125 14.34 -10.35 -12.10
N LEU A 126 13.21 -9.95 -11.51
CA LEU A 126 13.01 -10.01 -10.07
C LEU A 126 11.66 -10.65 -9.74
N SER A 127 11.64 -11.40 -8.64
CA SER A 127 10.40 -11.94 -8.10
C SER A 127 10.47 -12.17 -6.59
N THR A 128 9.32 -12.03 -5.95
CA THR A 128 9.06 -12.38 -4.56
C THR A 128 7.84 -13.29 -4.57
N TYR A 129 7.89 -14.42 -3.89
CA TYR A 129 6.80 -15.38 -3.88
C TYR A 129 6.86 -16.31 -2.67
N THR A 130 5.86 -17.17 -2.54
CA THR A 130 5.83 -18.20 -1.50
C THR A 130 6.03 -19.60 -2.08
N VAL A 131 6.76 -20.45 -1.37
CA VAL A 131 6.80 -21.90 -1.60
C VAL A 131 6.21 -22.56 -0.36
N GLY A 132 4.94 -22.95 -0.43
CA GLY A 132 4.18 -23.27 0.79
C GLY A 132 4.15 -22.06 1.73
N LEU A 133 4.56 -22.26 2.99
CA LEU A 133 4.67 -21.21 4.01
C LEU A 133 6.00 -20.43 3.95
N ALA A 134 7.00 -20.92 3.21
CA ALA A 134 8.31 -20.29 3.17
C ALA A 134 8.31 -19.10 2.18
N PRO A 135 8.59 -17.87 2.63
CA PRO A 135 8.67 -16.72 1.75
C PRO A 135 10.05 -16.68 1.06
N ILE A 136 10.03 -16.64 -0.27
CA ILE A 136 11.17 -16.25 -1.09
C ILE A 136 11.14 -14.74 -1.18
N LEU A 137 11.90 -14.08 -0.31
CA LEU A 137 11.94 -12.62 -0.14
C LEU A 137 12.36 -11.92 -1.43
N LEU A 138 13.39 -12.45 -2.10
CA LEU A 138 13.88 -11.92 -3.36
C LEU A 138 14.54 -13.04 -4.16
N ARG A 139 14.13 -13.17 -5.42
CA ARG A 139 14.87 -13.88 -6.44
C ARG A 139 15.25 -12.89 -7.54
N VAL A 140 16.52 -12.78 -7.86
CA VAL A 140 17.05 -11.76 -8.78
C VAL A 140 18.05 -12.36 -9.77
N SER A 141 17.99 -11.95 -11.04
CA SER A 141 18.96 -12.40 -12.04
C SER A 141 20.30 -11.69 -11.88
N LEU A 142 21.38 -12.45 -12.01
CA LEU A 142 22.75 -11.98 -11.80
C LEU A 142 23.49 -11.86 -13.12
N LYS A 143 24.19 -10.73 -13.27
CA LYS A 143 25.21 -10.51 -14.29
C LYS A 143 26.50 -11.27 -13.95
N ASP A 144 26.89 -11.28 -12.68
CA ASP A 144 28.12 -11.90 -12.19
C ASP A 144 27.91 -12.59 -10.82
N VAL A 145 27.95 -13.93 -10.84
CA VAL A 145 27.78 -14.77 -9.64
C VAL A 145 28.97 -14.65 -8.68
N GLN A 146 30.19 -14.47 -9.19
CA GLN A 146 31.38 -14.36 -8.34
C GLN A 146 31.37 -13.03 -7.58
N LEU A 147 30.96 -11.96 -8.25
CA LEU A 147 30.80 -10.66 -7.61
C LEU A 147 29.71 -10.69 -6.54
N PHE A 148 28.57 -11.34 -6.82
CA PHE A 148 27.53 -11.58 -5.81
C PHE A 148 28.08 -12.33 -4.58
N ASN A 149 28.76 -13.46 -4.79
CA ASN A 149 29.31 -14.25 -3.68
C ASN A 149 30.34 -13.45 -2.86
N LYS A 150 31.19 -12.67 -3.54
CA LYS A 150 32.14 -11.78 -2.88
C LYS A 150 31.43 -10.72 -2.02
N GLN A 151 30.33 -10.14 -2.51
CA GLN A 151 29.53 -9.20 -1.73
C GLN A 151 28.95 -9.86 -0.47
N ILE A 152 28.46 -11.11 -0.56
CA ILE A 152 28.02 -11.85 0.63
C ILE A 152 29.19 -12.09 1.60
N ASP A 153 30.38 -12.44 1.12
CA ASP A 153 31.58 -12.58 1.97
C ASP A 153 31.94 -11.26 2.70
N GLU A 154 31.83 -10.12 2.01
CA GLU A 154 32.05 -8.81 2.60
C GLU A 154 31.01 -8.48 3.68
N LEU A 155 29.73 -8.84 3.47
CA LEU A 155 28.68 -8.67 4.48
C LEU A 155 28.89 -9.59 5.69
N GLU A 156 29.36 -10.82 5.49
CA GLU A 156 29.70 -11.73 6.58
C GLU A 156 30.85 -11.18 7.43
N ALA A 157 31.88 -10.64 6.78
CA ALA A 157 33.00 -9.99 7.47
C ALA A 157 32.52 -8.79 8.31
N LYS A 158 31.63 -7.95 7.76
CA LYS A 158 31.02 -6.82 8.49
C LYS A 158 30.15 -7.30 9.66
N ALA A 159 29.38 -8.37 9.47
CA ALA A 159 28.54 -8.99 10.51
C ALA A 159 29.36 -9.76 11.56
N LYS A 160 30.68 -9.92 11.36
CA LYS A 160 31.58 -10.74 12.19
C LYS A 160 31.03 -12.17 12.32
N ILE A 161 30.64 -12.74 11.19
CA ILE A 161 30.18 -14.12 11.06
C ILE A 161 31.01 -14.84 10.00
N THR A 162 30.93 -16.17 10.00
CA THR A 162 31.50 -17.00 8.94
C THR A 162 30.41 -17.95 8.49
N GLY A 163 29.79 -17.64 7.35
CA GLY A 163 28.82 -18.52 6.72
C GLY A 163 29.53 -19.77 6.22
N LYS A 164 28.95 -20.94 6.46
CA LYS A 164 29.43 -22.18 5.86
C LYS A 164 28.69 -22.37 4.54
N PRO A 165 29.36 -22.38 3.39
CA PRO A 165 28.72 -22.74 2.13
C PRO A 165 28.27 -24.20 2.21
N GLU A 166 26.99 -24.40 1.99
CA GLU A 166 26.34 -25.70 1.82
C GLU A 166 25.99 -25.91 0.34
N THR A 167 25.87 -27.16 -0.07
CA THR A 167 25.50 -27.52 -1.43
C THR A 167 24.22 -28.35 -1.45
N LEU A 168 23.35 -28.06 -2.40
CA LEU A 168 22.16 -28.85 -2.70
C LEU A 168 22.12 -29.06 -4.21
N GLY A 169 22.43 -30.27 -4.66
CA GLY A 169 22.63 -30.54 -6.08
C GLY A 169 23.75 -29.66 -6.66
N GLN A 170 23.41 -28.83 -7.64
CA GLN A 170 24.32 -27.85 -8.25
C GLN A 170 24.23 -26.45 -7.62
N ALA A 171 23.27 -26.22 -6.72
CA ALA A 171 23.13 -24.95 -6.02
C ALA A 171 24.09 -24.86 -4.82
N THR A 172 24.54 -23.65 -4.55
CA THR A 172 25.33 -23.29 -3.37
C THR A 172 24.54 -22.30 -2.54
N TYR A 173 24.43 -22.53 -1.23
CA TYR A 173 23.71 -21.64 -0.34
C TYR A 173 24.39 -21.52 1.03
N ARG A 174 23.97 -20.53 1.80
CA ARG A 174 24.41 -20.27 3.17
C ARG A 174 23.18 -20.06 4.03
N ARG A 175 23.23 -20.57 5.25
CA ARG A 175 22.13 -20.54 6.21
C ARG A 175 22.54 -19.75 7.44
N TYR A 176 21.67 -18.85 7.88
CA TYR A 176 21.91 -18.01 9.06
C TYR A 176 20.69 -18.04 9.99
N ALA A 177 20.83 -18.68 11.15
CA ALA A 177 19.77 -18.80 12.13
C ALA A 177 19.36 -17.43 12.72
N LEU A 178 18.07 -17.11 12.66
CA LEU A 178 17.47 -15.88 13.19
C LEU A 178 16.91 -16.05 14.61
N ASN A 179 16.78 -17.29 15.06
CA ASN A 179 16.38 -17.67 16.41
C ASN A 179 17.19 -18.88 16.91
N GLU A 180 17.17 -19.09 18.22
CA GLU A 180 17.83 -20.25 18.88
C GLU A 180 16.80 -21.29 19.35
N LYS A 181 15.53 -21.15 18.94
CA LYS A 181 14.41 -21.96 19.40
C LYS A 181 13.79 -22.71 18.23
N ASP A 182 13.21 -23.87 18.53
CA ASP A 182 12.38 -24.58 17.56
C ASP A 182 10.96 -23.98 17.47
N PRO A 183 10.35 -23.96 16.27
CA PRO A 183 10.97 -24.29 14.98
C PRO A 183 12.03 -23.25 14.58
N SER A 184 13.13 -23.73 13.99
CA SER A 184 14.21 -22.86 13.52
C SER A 184 13.71 -21.96 12.39
N VAL A 185 14.08 -20.69 12.44
CA VAL A 185 13.84 -19.72 11.38
C VAL A 185 15.21 -19.27 10.88
N ASP A 186 15.54 -19.69 9.67
CA ASP A 186 16.83 -19.39 9.04
C ASP A 186 16.64 -18.44 7.87
N LEU A 187 17.50 -17.42 7.80
CA LEU A 187 17.73 -16.69 6.56
C LEU A 187 18.62 -17.56 5.67
N VAL A 188 18.14 -17.89 4.48
CA VAL A 188 18.93 -18.61 3.48
C VAL A 188 19.23 -17.68 2.30
N ILE A 189 20.51 -17.63 1.93
CA ILE A 189 21.01 -16.91 0.76
C ILE A 189 21.71 -17.93 -0.13
N GLY A 190 21.23 -18.09 -1.35
CA GLY A 190 21.80 -19.07 -2.28
C GLY A 190 21.77 -18.63 -3.73
N VAL A 191 22.42 -19.43 -4.56
CA VAL A 191 22.53 -19.21 -5.99
C VAL A 191 22.06 -20.46 -6.73
N ASP A 192 21.07 -20.27 -7.61
CA ASP A 192 20.76 -21.20 -8.68
C ASP A 192 21.81 -21.00 -9.79
N ASN A 193 22.84 -21.84 -9.80
CA ASN A 193 23.98 -21.72 -10.73
C ASN A 193 23.59 -21.99 -12.19
N GLU A 194 22.54 -22.79 -12.43
CA GLU A 194 22.06 -23.07 -13.79
C GLU A 194 21.47 -21.81 -14.43
N ARG A 195 20.64 -21.08 -13.65
CA ARG A 195 19.94 -19.88 -14.13
C ARG A 195 20.65 -18.57 -13.79
N LYS A 196 21.74 -18.62 -13.02
CA LYS A 196 22.44 -17.45 -12.46
C LYS A 196 21.49 -16.53 -11.69
N HIS A 197 20.66 -17.11 -10.83
CA HIS A 197 19.72 -16.35 -9.99
C HIS A 197 20.16 -16.41 -8.53
N ALA A 198 20.27 -15.25 -7.87
CA ALA A 198 20.36 -15.19 -6.42
C ALA A 198 18.96 -15.39 -5.81
N VAL A 199 18.91 -16.05 -4.65
CA VAL A 199 17.69 -16.36 -3.91
C VAL A 199 17.91 -16.02 -2.44
N PHE A 200 17.04 -15.17 -1.90
CA PHE A 200 16.92 -14.84 -0.49
C PHE A 200 15.59 -15.38 0.00
N MET A 201 15.60 -16.21 1.05
CA MET A 201 14.38 -16.80 1.59
C MET A 201 14.45 -16.96 3.11
N LEU A 202 13.27 -17.09 3.73
CA LEU A 202 13.17 -17.58 5.11
C LEU A 202 12.75 -19.05 5.09
N ASP A 203 13.61 -19.89 5.63
CA ASP A 203 13.29 -21.28 5.94
C ASP A 203 12.73 -21.34 7.36
N ILE A 204 11.53 -21.89 7.52
CA ILE A 204 10.82 -21.96 8.80
C ILE A 204 10.97 -23.33 9.49
N GLY A 205 11.95 -24.13 9.06
CA GLY A 205 12.29 -25.43 9.68
C GLY A 205 11.31 -26.56 9.34
N VAL A 206 10.41 -26.35 8.38
CA VAL A 206 9.40 -27.33 7.95
C VAL A 206 9.57 -27.63 6.47
N ASP A 207 9.74 -28.91 6.14
CA ASP A 207 10.01 -29.37 4.76
C ASP A 207 11.18 -28.61 4.10
N SER A 208 12.18 -28.26 4.91
CA SER A 208 13.29 -27.40 4.50
C SER A 208 14.02 -27.90 3.27
N GLU A 209 14.36 -29.19 3.19
CA GLU A 209 15.09 -29.76 2.05
C GLU A 209 14.30 -29.64 0.74
N GLN A 210 13.01 -30.00 0.76
CA GLN A 210 12.12 -29.89 -0.40
C GLN A 210 11.92 -28.43 -0.81
N THR A 211 11.69 -27.55 0.17
CA THR A 211 11.49 -26.13 -0.06
C THR A 211 12.73 -25.48 -0.68
N LEU A 212 13.92 -25.81 -0.15
CA LEU A 212 15.20 -25.35 -0.68
C LEU A 212 15.47 -25.87 -2.09
N ALA A 213 15.17 -27.15 -2.35
CA ALA A 213 15.33 -27.72 -3.68
C ALA A 213 14.49 -26.98 -4.72
N VAL A 214 13.25 -26.63 -4.39
CA VAL A 214 12.39 -25.83 -5.26
C VAL A 214 12.90 -24.38 -5.37
N ALA A 215 13.18 -23.73 -4.24
CA ALA A 215 13.62 -22.33 -4.19
C ALA A 215 14.93 -22.09 -4.97
N LEU A 216 15.88 -23.01 -4.89
CA LEU A 216 17.19 -22.96 -5.56
C LEU A 216 17.16 -23.59 -6.97
N GLY A 217 15.97 -23.89 -7.50
CA GLY A 217 15.80 -24.39 -8.87
C GLY A 217 16.35 -25.80 -9.13
N GLN A 218 16.64 -26.56 -8.09
CA GLN A 218 17.12 -27.95 -8.18
C GLN A 218 15.98 -28.95 -8.41
N GLN A 219 14.77 -28.59 -8.00
CA GLN A 219 13.55 -29.34 -8.25
C GLN A 219 12.51 -28.43 -8.92
N LYS A 220 11.89 -28.92 -9.99
CA LYS A 220 10.77 -28.22 -10.63
C LYS A 220 9.50 -28.39 -9.78
N PRO A 221 8.70 -27.33 -9.55
CA PRO A 221 7.36 -27.47 -9.00
C PRO A 221 6.49 -28.43 -9.82
N GLU A 222 5.53 -29.11 -9.19
CA GLU A 222 4.59 -30.00 -9.89
C GLU A 222 3.84 -29.28 -11.02
N LYS A 223 3.43 -28.03 -10.75
CA LYS A 223 2.89 -27.10 -11.72
C LYS A 223 3.50 -25.73 -11.48
N THR A 224 3.98 -25.11 -12.53
CA THR A 224 4.63 -23.79 -12.47
C THR A 224 3.65 -22.67 -12.76
N LEU A 225 3.95 -21.47 -12.28
CA LEU A 225 3.16 -20.29 -12.57
C LEU A 225 3.15 -19.96 -14.07
N ALA A 226 4.26 -20.25 -14.78
CA ALA A 226 4.33 -20.14 -16.24
C ALA A 226 3.30 -21.03 -16.96
N GLU A 227 3.10 -22.27 -16.50
CA GLU A 227 2.14 -23.21 -17.09
C GLU A 227 0.68 -22.84 -16.79
N SER A 228 0.43 -21.97 -15.79
CA SER A 228 -0.92 -21.54 -15.44
C SER A 228 -1.48 -20.46 -16.39
N GLY A 229 -0.62 -19.68 -17.05
CA GLY A 229 -1.00 -18.49 -17.83
C GLY A 229 -1.64 -17.36 -17.00
N ARG A 230 -1.59 -17.45 -15.67
CA ARG A 230 -2.28 -16.52 -14.76
C ARG A 230 -1.73 -15.11 -14.84
N VAL A 231 -0.41 -14.97 -14.90
CA VAL A 231 0.27 -13.66 -14.89
C VAL A 231 -0.08 -12.89 -16.17
N GLU A 232 -0.02 -13.55 -17.32
CA GLU A 232 -0.42 -13.01 -18.62
C GLU A 232 -1.89 -12.58 -18.63
N ALA A 233 -2.78 -13.40 -18.06
CA ALA A 233 -4.20 -13.10 -17.96
C ALA A 233 -4.47 -11.85 -17.11
N LEU A 234 -3.81 -11.74 -15.95
CA LEU A 234 -3.94 -10.58 -15.05
C LEU A 234 -3.37 -9.30 -15.67
N LEU A 235 -2.20 -9.37 -16.30
CA LEU A 235 -1.61 -8.24 -17.03
C LEU A 235 -2.59 -7.68 -18.07
N LYS A 236 -3.20 -8.56 -18.87
CA LYS A 236 -4.19 -8.17 -19.89
C LYS A 236 -5.48 -7.61 -19.27
N GLN A 237 -6.02 -8.27 -18.25
CA GLN A 237 -7.27 -7.88 -17.60
C GLN A 237 -7.17 -6.50 -16.93
N TYR A 238 -6.03 -6.21 -16.31
CA TYR A 238 -5.83 -4.98 -15.53
C TYR A 238 -5.01 -3.92 -16.25
N LYS A 239 -4.53 -4.20 -17.47
CA LYS A 239 -3.64 -3.32 -18.25
C LYS A 239 -2.41 -2.92 -17.44
N LEU A 240 -1.83 -3.90 -16.75
CA LEU A 240 -0.63 -3.73 -15.95
C LEU A 240 0.61 -3.79 -16.84
N HIS A 241 1.66 -3.11 -16.40
CA HIS A 241 2.97 -3.08 -17.03
C HIS A 241 3.65 -4.45 -16.83
N PRO A 242 4.26 -5.02 -17.88
CA PRO A 242 4.78 -6.39 -17.85
C PRO A 242 6.00 -6.59 -16.94
N SER A 243 6.66 -5.52 -16.49
CA SER A 243 7.85 -5.60 -15.63
C SER A 243 7.56 -5.89 -14.16
N LEU A 244 6.35 -5.56 -13.65
CA LEU A 244 5.99 -5.84 -12.27
C LEU A 244 4.47 -5.96 -12.09
N ILE A 245 4.05 -7.15 -11.69
CA ILE A 245 2.71 -7.50 -11.29
C ILE A 245 2.80 -8.45 -10.10
N GLY A 246 1.86 -8.31 -9.17
CA GLY A 246 1.70 -9.23 -8.06
C GLY A 246 0.25 -9.54 -7.75
N TYR A 247 0.06 -10.61 -6.99
CA TYR A 247 -1.23 -10.99 -6.46
C TYR A 247 -1.09 -11.69 -5.11
N ILE A 248 -2.17 -11.62 -4.34
CA ILE A 248 -2.43 -12.44 -3.15
C ILE A 248 -3.62 -13.33 -3.47
N ASP A 249 -3.43 -14.65 -3.45
CA ASP A 249 -4.48 -15.62 -3.72
C ASP A 249 -5.19 -16.03 -2.42
N HIS A 250 -6.36 -15.44 -2.18
CA HIS A 250 -7.16 -15.73 -1.01
C HIS A 250 -7.76 -17.15 -1.06
N GLN A 251 -7.98 -17.72 -2.25
CA GLN A 251 -8.52 -19.07 -2.40
C GLN A 251 -7.49 -20.12 -2.02
N GLN A 252 -6.24 -19.91 -2.43
CA GLN A 252 -5.13 -20.76 -2.00
C GLN A 252 -4.89 -20.61 -0.49
N LEU A 253 -5.02 -19.41 0.06
CA LEU A 253 -4.95 -19.20 1.51
C LEU A 253 -6.06 -19.97 2.25
N ILE A 254 -7.32 -19.83 1.81
CA ILE A 254 -8.47 -20.54 2.39
C ILE A 254 -8.29 -22.05 2.27
N THR A 255 -7.84 -22.54 1.11
CA THR A 255 -7.54 -23.97 0.89
C THR A 255 -6.44 -24.44 1.85
N GLY A 256 -5.41 -23.62 2.06
CA GLY A 256 -4.31 -23.89 2.98
C GLY A 256 -4.76 -24.03 4.44
N LEU A 257 -5.74 -23.23 4.87
CA LEU A 257 -6.24 -23.20 6.25
C LEU A 257 -7.34 -24.24 6.53
N THR A 258 -8.15 -24.59 5.52
CA THR A 258 -9.37 -25.42 5.70
C THR A 258 -9.21 -26.86 5.22
N THR A 259 -8.04 -27.22 4.70
CA THR A 259 -7.73 -28.58 4.25
C THR A 259 -6.44 -29.09 4.88
N GLN A 260 -6.21 -30.40 4.85
CA GLN A 260 -4.98 -31.00 5.38
C GLN A 260 -3.88 -31.12 4.33
N GLU A 261 -4.24 -31.28 3.06
CA GLU A 261 -3.29 -31.56 1.96
C GLU A 261 -3.67 -30.86 0.65
N GLY A 262 -4.61 -29.90 0.66
CA GLY A 262 -5.16 -29.29 -0.55
C GLY A 262 -4.17 -28.43 -1.34
N ASN A 263 -3.10 -27.95 -0.70
CA ASN A 263 -1.97 -27.29 -1.34
C ASN A 263 -0.70 -27.39 -0.46
N SER A 264 0.41 -26.80 -0.91
CA SER A 264 1.70 -26.84 -0.19
C SER A 264 1.62 -26.21 1.21
N ILE A 265 0.80 -25.17 1.39
CA ILE A 265 0.60 -24.54 2.70
C ILE A 265 -0.11 -25.47 3.66
N ALA A 266 -1.19 -26.13 3.25
CA ALA A 266 -1.91 -27.08 4.10
C ALA A 266 -0.97 -28.15 4.66
N LYS A 267 -0.11 -28.71 3.79
CA LYS A 267 0.89 -29.72 4.17
C LYS A 267 1.90 -29.18 5.19
N MET A 268 2.40 -27.95 4.99
CA MET A 268 3.35 -27.32 5.91
C MET A 268 2.70 -26.92 7.24
N ILE A 269 1.48 -26.35 7.24
CA ILE A 269 0.74 -26.00 8.47
C ILE A 269 0.56 -27.24 9.34
N ARG A 270 0.14 -28.37 8.75
CA ARG A 270 -0.06 -29.63 9.48
C ARG A 270 1.22 -30.13 10.16
N LYS A 271 2.39 -29.88 9.57
CA LYS A 271 3.70 -30.25 10.14
C LYS A 271 4.21 -29.22 11.16
N LEU A 272 3.92 -27.94 10.93
CA LEU A 272 4.40 -26.82 11.75
C LEU A 272 3.66 -26.70 13.08
N VAL A 273 2.32 -26.74 13.06
CA VAL A 273 1.48 -26.44 14.22
C VAL A 273 1.81 -27.30 15.44
N PRO A 274 2.04 -28.63 15.33
CA PRO A 274 2.45 -29.45 16.47
C PRO A 274 3.80 -29.06 17.10
N GLN A 275 4.66 -28.35 16.37
CA GLN A 275 5.98 -27.92 16.83
C GLN A 275 5.95 -26.55 17.53
N LEU A 276 4.86 -25.80 17.41
CA LEU A 276 4.73 -24.47 17.99
C LEU A 276 4.36 -24.56 19.48
N GLN A 277 5.25 -24.07 20.34
CA GLN A 277 4.97 -23.97 21.78
C GLN A 277 3.79 -23.02 22.05
N GLY A 278 2.78 -23.49 22.77
CA GLY A 278 1.60 -22.68 23.13
C GLY A 278 0.56 -22.55 22.01
N ALA A 279 0.58 -23.43 21.01
CA ALA A 279 -0.34 -23.41 19.87
C ALA A 279 -1.63 -24.23 20.06
N ALA A 280 -2.05 -24.51 21.31
CA ALA A 280 -3.29 -25.27 21.57
C ALA A 280 -4.52 -24.60 20.93
N ASP A 281 -4.71 -23.31 21.20
CA ASP A 281 -5.81 -22.51 20.64
C ASP A 281 -5.76 -22.46 19.09
N LEU A 282 -4.56 -22.46 18.50
CA LEU A 282 -4.38 -22.48 17.05
C LEU A 282 -4.70 -23.85 16.46
N SER A 283 -4.34 -24.93 17.16
CA SER A 283 -4.69 -26.29 16.77
C SER A 283 -6.20 -26.49 16.78
N ASP A 284 -6.86 -26.08 17.86
CA ASP A 284 -8.32 -26.18 18.02
C ASP A 284 -9.05 -25.39 16.93
N LEU A 285 -8.60 -24.16 16.66
CA LEU A 285 -9.14 -23.33 15.57
C LEU A 285 -8.94 -24.00 14.20
N LEU A 286 -7.76 -24.56 13.91
CA LEU A 286 -7.51 -25.22 12.63
C LEU A 286 -8.35 -26.49 12.48
N GLU A 287 -8.52 -27.28 13.53
CA GLU A 287 -9.41 -28.45 13.52
C GLU A 287 -10.86 -28.03 13.23
N GLU A 288 -11.34 -26.95 13.84
CA GLU A 288 -12.65 -26.38 13.56
C GLU A 288 -12.79 -25.92 12.11
N LEU A 289 -11.83 -25.15 11.60
CA LEU A 289 -11.82 -24.65 10.23
C LEU A 289 -11.74 -25.77 9.18
N GLN A 290 -11.19 -26.92 9.54
CA GLN A 290 -11.05 -28.09 8.66
C GLN A 290 -12.30 -28.97 8.59
N THR A 291 -13.30 -28.73 9.43
CA THR A 291 -14.62 -29.39 9.33
C THR A 291 -15.24 -29.15 7.95
N GLU A 292 -16.03 -30.12 7.47
CA GLU A 292 -16.65 -30.02 6.14
C GLU A 292 -17.55 -28.77 6.01
N GLY A 293 -18.29 -28.44 7.07
CA GLY A 293 -19.12 -27.23 7.14
C GLY A 293 -18.29 -25.95 6.98
N CYS A 294 -17.21 -25.80 7.75
CA CYS A 294 -16.33 -24.63 7.65
C CYS A 294 -15.62 -24.52 6.32
N ARG A 295 -15.11 -25.64 5.79
CA ARG A 295 -14.46 -25.65 4.48
C ARG A 295 -15.39 -25.17 3.38
N ASN A 296 -16.63 -25.66 3.34
CA ASN A 296 -17.59 -25.30 2.31
C ASN A 296 -18.00 -23.82 2.41
N ASP A 297 -18.28 -23.33 3.62
CA ASP A 297 -18.68 -21.95 3.83
C ASP A 297 -17.55 -20.96 3.50
N LEU A 298 -16.33 -21.24 3.97
CA LEU A 298 -15.17 -20.39 3.72
C LEU A 298 -14.75 -20.43 2.25
N ALA A 299 -14.83 -21.59 1.59
CA ALA A 299 -14.61 -21.67 0.14
C ALA A 299 -15.65 -20.86 -0.65
N ALA A 300 -16.92 -20.85 -0.22
CA ALA A 300 -17.94 -20.02 -0.83
C ALA A 300 -17.66 -18.51 -0.65
N ILE A 301 -17.16 -18.10 0.52
CA ILE A 301 -16.69 -16.72 0.76
C ILE A 301 -15.49 -16.39 -0.13
N GLY A 302 -14.48 -17.27 -0.19
CA GLY A 302 -13.29 -17.13 -1.02
C GLY A 302 -13.59 -17.07 -2.52
N LYS A 303 -14.68 -17.69 -2.97
CA LYS A 303 -15.16 -17.56 -4.35
C LYS A 303 -15.61 -16.14 -4.68
N ASN A 304 -16.18 -15.43 -3.71
CA ASN A 304 -16.59 -14.03 -3.86
C ASN A 304 -15.42 -13.05 -3.69
N TRP A 305 -14.34 -13.44 -3.00
CA TRP A 305 -13.16 -12.61 -2.73
C TRP A 305 -11.88 -13.32 -3.20
N PRO A 306 -11.74 -13.61 -4.50
CA PRO A 306 -10.76 -14.58 -4.98
C PRO A 306 -9.31 -14.18 -4.72
N GLN A 307 -8.97 -12.91 -4.89
CA GLN A 307 -7.59 -12.44 -4.86
C GLN A 307 -7.50 -10.93 -4.72
N THR A 308 -6.32 -10.46 -4.31
CA THR A 308 -5.89 -9.07 -4.48
C THR A 308 -4.84 -9.03 -5.58
N VAL A 309 -4.95 -8.11 -6.53
CA VAL A 309 -3.98 -7.94 -7.64
C VAL A 309 -3.38 -6.56 -7.53
N PHE A 310 -2.07 -6.44 -7.73
CA PHE A 310 -1.39 -5.14 -7.70
C PHE A 310 -0.26 -5.08 -8.73
N GLY A 311 0.15 -3.88 -9.11
CA GLY A 311 1.27 -3.68 -10.02
C GLY A 311 1.31 -2.28 -10.58
N TYR A 312 2.23 -2.04 -11.52
CA TYR A 312 2.28 -0.78 -12.22
C TYR A 312 1.37 -0.80 -13.44
N THR A 313 0.77 0.33 -13.80
CA THR A 313 0.00 0.50 -15.05
C THR A 313 0.76 1.33 -16.07
N ALA A 314 1.54 2.30 -15.59
CA ALA A 314 2.45 3.06 -16.41
C ALA A 314 3.67 3.44 -15.61
N LEU A 315 4.73 3.70 -16.35
CA LEU A 315 6.04 3.60 -15.79
C LEU A 315 6.96 4.57 -16.54
N LYS A 316 6.77 5.89 -16.50
CA LYS A 316 7.53 6.82 -17.37
C LYS A 316 8.69 7.48 -16.61
N LEU A 317 9.90 6.96 -16.73
CA LEU A 317 11.08 7.46 -15.99
C LEU A 317 11.83 8.63 -16.61
N ALA A 318 12.10 8.53 -17.90
CA ALA A 318 13.08 9.38 -18.58
C ALA A 318 12.49 10.67 -19.15
N ALA A 319 11.18 10.74 -19.36
CA ALA A 319 10.50 11.88 -19.99
C ALA A 319 9.74 12.70 -18.95
N ALA A 320 9.83 14.03 -19.03
CA ALA A 320 9.08 14.94 -18.17
C ALA A 320 7.61 15.10 -18.65
N PRO A 321 6.62 15.13 -17.74
CA PRO A 321 6.75 14.80 -16.32
C PRO A 321 6.93 13.29 -16.14
N SER A 322 7.96 12.89 -15.41
CA SER A 322 8.21 11.47 -15.12
C SER A 322 7.22 10.99 -14.06
N ARG A 323 6.68 9.78 -14.23
CA ARG A 323 5.57 9.27 -13.42
C ARG A 323 5.51 7.76 -13.28
N VAL A 324 5.13 7.27 -12.09
CA VAL A 324 4.76 5.88 -11.81
C VAL A 324 3.29 5.85 -11.52
N ASP A 325 2.58 5.04 -12.27
CA ASP A 325 1.17 4.79 -12.03
C ASP A 325 1.04 3.36 -11.54
N SER A 326 0.33 3.18 -10.43
CA SER A 326 0.10 1.89 -9.81
C SER A 326 -1.38 1.64 -9.62
N LEU A 327 -1.74 0.36 -9.64
CA LEU A 327 -3.09 -0.12 -9.45
C LEU A 327 -3.05 -1.28 -8.46
N MET A 328 -3.95 -1.25 -7.48
CA MET A 328 -4.31 -2.37 -6.64
C MET A 328 -5.81 -2.62 -6.78
N VAL A 329 -6.21 -3.88 -6.91
CA VAL A 329 -7.59 -4.32 -7.01
C VAL A 329 -7.82 -5.43 -6.00
N ILE A 330 -8.72 -5.19 -5.05
CA ILE A 330 -9.27 -6.25 -4.19
C ILE A 330 -10.47 -6.80 -4.94
N GLU A 331 -10.31 -7.95 -5.59
CA GLU A 331 -11.36 -8.51 -6.43
C GLU A 331 -12.58 -8.91 -5.62
N ASN A 332 -13.75 -8.60 -6.16
CA ASN A 332 -15.00 -9.09 -5.62
C ASN A 332 -15.93 -9.58 -6.74
N LYS A 333 -16.56 -10.73 -6.54
CA LYS A 333 -17.51 -11.34 -7.50
C LYS A 333 -18.95 -11.31 -7.03
N ASP A 334 -19.22 -10.87 -5.80
CA ASP A 334 -20.58 -10.67 -5.29
C ASP A 334 -21.17 -9.38 -5.89
N LYS A 335 -21.97 -9.55 -6.94
CA LYS A 335 -22.66 -8.43 -7.60
C LYS A 335 -23.58 -7.65 -6.66
N ALA A 336 -24.21 -8.30 -5.68
CA ALA A 336 -25.08 -7.60 -4.74
C ALA A 336 -24.27 -6.70 -3.82
N LEU A 337 -23.12 -7.18 -3.33
CA LEU A 337 -22.18 -6.37 -2.56
C LEU A 337 -21.64 -5.20 -3.39
N LEU A 338 -21.17 -5.46 -4.62
CA LEU A 338 -20.63 -4.41 -5.48
C LEU A 338 -21.67 -3.35 -5.84
N ASN A 339 -22.89 -3.75 -6.20
CA ASN A 339 -23.97 -2.80 -6.48
C ASN A 339 -24.33 -1.97 -5.24
N GLY A 340 -24.35 -2.60 -4.06
CA GLY A 340 -24.58 -1.91 -2.79
C GLY A 340 -23.48 -0.90 -2.48
N LEU A 341 -22.20 -1.29 -2.62
CA LEU A 341 -21.04 -0.43 -2.46
C LEU A 341 -21.02 0.71 -3.51
N GLN A 342 -21.44 0.44 -4.74
CA GLN A 342 -21.59 1.48 -5.76
C GLN A 342 -22.71 2.47 -5.41
N SER A 343 -23.79 2.01 -4.77
CA SER A 343 -24.91 2.88 -4.39
C SER A 343 -24.56 3.90 -3.32
N ILE A 344 -23.56 3.61 -2.47
CA ILE A 344 -23.07 4.52 -1.44
C ILE A 344 -21.99 5.48 -1.94
N ARG A 345 -21.51 5.31 -3.19
CA ARG A 345 -20.60 6.27 -3.82
C ARG A 345 -21.25 7.64 -3.86
N GLY A 346 -20.49 8.63 -3.43
CA GLY A 346 -20.89 10.03 -3.41
C GLY A 346 -20.04 10.85 -4.36
N VAL A 347 -19.82 12.13 -4.04
CA VAL A 347 -19.14 13.09 -4.90
C VAL A 347 -17.75 13.40 -4.38
N VAL A 348 -16.75 13.24 -5.25
CA VAL A 348 -15.37 13.68 -5.03
C VAL A 348 -15.05 14.76 -6.07
N PRO A 349 -14.93 16.04 -5.68
CA PRO A 349 -14.76 17.13 -6.62
C PRO A 349 -13.54 16.99 -7.55
N GLN A 350 -13.63 17.53 -8.76
CA GLN A 350 -12.55 17.45 -9.76
C GLN A 350 -11.23 18.06 -9.30
N TYR A 351 -11.29 19.09 -8.45
CA TYR A 351 -10.09 19.72 -7.89
C TYR A 351 -9.30 18.79 -6.95
N VAL A 352 -9.96 17.78 -6.36
CA VAL A 352 -9.31 16.72 -5.58
C VAL A 352 -8.86 15.58 -6.49
N ALA A 353 -9.67 15.24 -7.49
CA ALA A 353 -9.38 14.15 -8.42
C ALA A 353 -8.19 14.41 -9.37
N GLY A 354 -7.46 15.52 -9.18
CA GLY A 354 -6.22 15.84 -9.90
C GLY A 354 -6.43 16.48 -11.27
N ASN A 355 -7.61 17.03 -11.54
CA ASN A 355 -7.97 17.71 -12.80
C ASN A 355 -8.10 19.25 -12.63
N SER A 356 -7.42 19.82 -11.64
CA SER A 356 -7.36 21.27 -11.40
C SER A 356 -6.23 21.93 -12.20
N ALA A 357 -6.45 23.17 -12.63
CA ALA A 357 -5.40 24.01 -13.22
C ALA A 357 -4.31 24.38 -12.20
N GLU A 358 -4.69 24.51 -10.92
CA GLU A 358 -3.78 24.78 -9.81
C GLU A 358 -3.39 23.47 -9.11
N THR A 359 -2.13 23.37 -8.68
CA THR A 359 -1.64 22.21 -7.92
C THR A 359 -1.75 22.49 -6.41
N PRO A 360 -2.60 21.76 -5.66
CA PRO A 360 -2.69 21.89 -4.21
C PRO A 360 -1.39 21.53 -3.51
N VAL A 361 -1.18 22.08 -2.31
CA VAL A 361 -0.26 21.49 -1.32
C VAL A 361 -0.81 20.14 -0.88
N VAL A 362 -2.09 20.13 -0.50
CA VAL A 362 -2.86 18.93 -0.19
C VAL A 362 -4.31 19.14 -0.57
N ALA A 363 -4.92 18.15 -1.20
CA ALA A 363 -6.36 18.04 -1.38
C ALA A 363 -6.79 16.63 -0.99
N ALA A 364 -7.93 16.51 -0.35
CA ALA A 364 -8.51 15.22 0.02
C ALA A 364 -10.03 15.30 -0.06
N GLY A 365 -10.67 14.22 -0.46
CA GLY A 365 -12.12 14.16 -0.64
C GLY A 365 -12.65 12.77 -0.37
N ILE A 366 -13.80 12.72 0.29
CA ILE A 366 -14.56 11.51 0.57
C ILE A 366 -15.97 11.73 -0.01
N GLY A 367 -16.32 10.95 -1.02
CA GLY A 367 -17.64 10.90 -1.63
C GLY A 367 -18.46 9.77 -1.04
N LEU A 368 -19.36 10.10 -0.11
CA LEU A 368 -20.29 9.13 0.48
C LEU A 368 -21.71 9.67 0.43
N ASN A 369 -22.60 8.90 -0.20
CA ASN A 369 -24.02 9.18 -0.21
C ASN A 369 -24.66 8.71 1.10
N ILE A 370 -24.77 9.62 2.07
CA ILE A 370 -25.20 9.34 3.44
C ILE A 370 -26.58 8.68 3.48
N GLU A 371 -27.49 9.06 2.58
CA GLU A 371 -28.85 8.50 2.48
C GLU A 371 -28.86 7.02 2.07
N LYS A 372 -27.81 6.55 1.38
CA LYS A 372 -27.71 5.17 0.90
C LYS A 372 -26.96 4.26 1.86
N ILE A 373 -26.23 4.80 2.83
CA ILE A 373 -25.46 4.03 3.81
C ILE A 373 -26.37 3.15 4.67
N ALA A 374 -27.38 3.72 5.33
CA ALA A 374 -28.25 2.96 6.23
C ALA A 374 -29.02 1.83 5.50
N PRO A 375 -29.63 2.05 4.32
CA PRO A 375 -30.21 0.98 3.51
C PRO A 375 -29.21 -0.12 3.16
N PHE A 376 -28.01 0.25 2.67
CA PHE A 376 -26.97 -0.71 2.31
C PHE A 376 -26.54 -1.56 3.51
N ILE A 377 -26.21 -0.92 4.65
CA ILE A 377 -25.77 -1.63 5.85
C ILE A 377 -26.90 -2.52 6.39
N THR A 378 -28.15 -2.06 6.38
CA THR A 378 -29.30 -2.86 6.81
C THR A 378 -29.46 -4.09 5.94
N GLU A 379 -29.40 -3.94 4.61
CA GLU A 379 -29.48 -5.05 3.67
C GLU A 379 -28.36 -6.08 3.89
N ARG A 380 -27.11 -5.62 4.06
CA ARG A 380 -25.96 -6.50 4.32
C ARG A 380 -26.06 -7.18 5.69
N TRP A 381 -26.48 -6.46 6.72
CA TRP A 381 -26.73 -7.01 8.04
C TRP A 381 -27.79 -8.10 8.00
N THR A 382 -28.91 -7.87 7.32
CA THR A 382 -29.97 -8.88 7.12
C THR A 382 -29.43 -10.10 6.37
N ALA A 383 -28.69 -9.90 5.27
CA ALA A 383 -28.11 -11.00 4.51
C ALA A 383 -27.15 -11.85 5.34
N ILE A 384 -26.30 -11.22 6.17
CA ILE A 384 -25.36 -11.92 7.06
C ILE A 384 -26.12 -12.66 8.17
N THR A 385 -27.11 -12.04 8.80
CA THR A 385 -27.84 -12.60 9.95
C THR A 385 -28.87 -13.68 9.59
N GLN A 386 -29.27 -13.76 8.32
CA GLN A 386 -30.18 -14.79 7.81
C GLN A 386 -29.49 -15.96 7.12
N LYS A 387 -28.23 -15.80 6.69
CA LYS A 387 -27.49 -16.88 6.02
C LYS A 387 -27.23 -18.03 6.97
N GLN A 388 -27.59 -19.25 6.58
CA GLN A 388 -27.31 -20.43 7.39
C GLN A 388 -25.87 -20.89 7.14
N TYR A 389 -24.99 -20.60 8.08
CA TYR A 389 -23.63 -21.13 8.08
C TYR A 389 -23.60 -22.50 8.76
N SER A 390 -22.84 -23.42 8.19
CA SER A 390 -22.49 -24.71 8.80
C SER A 390 -21.24 -24.58 9.68
N CYS A 391 -20.42 -23.55 9.48
CA CYS A 391 -19.23 -23.28 10.28
C CYS A 391 -19.57 -22.64 11.63
N SER A 392 -19.17 -23.25 12.75
CA SER A 392 -19.40 -22.72 14.11
C SER A 392 -18.77 -21.34 14.32
N PHE A 393 -17.54 -21.11 13.86
CA PHE A 393 -16.90 -19.79 13.87
C PHE A 393 -17.75 -18.71 13.18
N LEU A 394 -18.34 -19.02 12.01
CA LEU A 394 -19.19 -18.08 11.28
C LEU A 394 -20.56 -17.92 11.94
N GLN A 395 -21.08 -18.95 12.61
CA GLN A 395 -22.29 -18.86 13.43
C GLN A 395 -22.06 -17.93 14.63
N GLU A 396 -20.92 -18.02 15.31
CA GLU A 396 -20.58 -17.11 16.41
C GLU A 396 -20.47 -15.65 15.91
N MET A 397 -19.81 -15.43 14.77
CA MET A 397 -19.78 -14.11 14.13
C MET A 397 -21.20 -13.61 13.79
N GLN A 398 -22.08 -14.50 13.36
CA GLN A 398 -23.47 -14.18 13.05
C GLN A 398 -24.27 -13.78 14.30
N GLU A 399 -24.14 -14.51 15.42
CA GLU A 399 -24.78 -14.16 16.69
C GLU A 399 -24.28 -12.81 17.22
N ASN A 400 -22.97 -12.58 17.13
CA ASN A 400 -22.38 -11.27 17.45
C ASN A 400 -22.95 -10.15 16.56
N ALA A 401 -23.16 -10.41 15.26
CA ALA A 401 -23.76 -9.43 14.36
C ALA A 401 -25.24 -9.16 14.68
N LYS A 402 -26.02 -10.19 15.07
CA LYS A 402 -27.42 -10.03 15.48
C LYS A 402 -27.57 -9.08 16.68
N SER A 403 -26.60 -9.06 17.59
CA SER A 403 -26.59 -8.17 18.76
C SER A 403 -26.36 -6.68 18.42
N ARG A 404 -25.86 -6.36 17.21
CA ARG A 404 -25.45 -5.00 16.80
C ARG A 404 -26.36 -4.44 15.70
N GLN A 405 -27.63 -4.19 16.02
CA GLN A 405 -28.61 -3.69 15.06
C GLN A 405 -28.23 -2.29 14.50
N PRO A 406 -28.39 -2.03 13.18
CA PRO A 406 -28.01 -0.75 12.56
C PRO A 406 -28.96 0.42 12.85
N ALA A 407 -29.89 0.31 13.81
CA ALA A 407 -30.89 1.35 14.07
C ALA A 407 -30.28 2.71 14.45
N ALA A 408 -29.20 2.73 15.24
CA ALA A 408 -28.48 3.96 15.59
C ALA A 408 -27.86 4.63 14.34
N LEU A 409 -27.37 3.84 13.38
CA LEU A 409 -26.83 4.36 12.12
C LEU A 409 -27.93 5.00 11.26
N ALA A 410 -29.13 4.40 11.24
CA ALA A 410 -30.27 4.97 10.54
C ALA A 410 -30.67 6.34 11.12
N MET A 411 -30.65 6.49 12.46
CA MET A 411 -30.89 7.78 13.10
C MET A 411 -29.82 8.81 12.72
N MET A 412 -28.54 8.43 12.78
CA MET A 412 -27.41 9.32 12.45
C MET A 412 -27.45 9.80 10.99
N THR A 413 -27.66 8.89 10.05
CA THR A 413 -27.72 9.22 8.61
C THR A 413 -28.94 10.07 8.26
N GLY A 414 -30.03 9.97 9.04
CA GLY A 414 -31.20 10.85 8.91
C GLY A 414 -30.95 12.31 9.29
N MET A 415 -29.89 12.63 10.04
CA MET A 415 -29.55 14.01 10.45
C MET A 415 -28.79 14.81 9.39
N ALA A 416 -28.29 14.15 8.34
CA ALA A 416 -27.53 14.78 7.26
C ALA A 416 -28.11 14.43 5.89
N PRO A 417 -29.40 14.74 5.64
CA PRO A 417 -30.06 14.38 4.39
C PRO A 417 -29.41 15.08 3.21
N GLY A 418 -29.32 14.38 2.09
CA GLY A 418 -28.76 14.90 0.84
C GLY A 418 -27.25 15.09 0.82
N VAL A 419 -26.50 14.87 1.91
CA VAL A 419 -25.03 14.95 1.90
C VAL A 419 -24.44 13.80 1.10
N GLN A 420 -23.57 14.14 0.16
CA GLN A 420 -22.95 13.21 -0.77
C GLN A 420 -21.43 13.26 -0.80
N GLY A 421 -20.79 14.21 -0.11
CA GLY A 421 -19.34 14.20 -0.03
C GLY A 421 -18.78 15.39 0.71
N LEU A 422 -17.58 15.23 1.24
CA LEU A 422 -16.78 16.25 1.89
C LEU A 422 -15.42 16.29 1.21
N ALA A 423 -14.96 17.49 0.87
CA ALA A 423 -13.65 17.68 0.29
C ALA A 423 -12.96 18.91 0.86
N PHE A 424 -11.64 18.85 0.87
CA PHE A 424 -10.75 19.86 1.38
C PHE A 424 -9.61 20.09 0.38
N SER A 425 -9.17 21.33 0.28
CA SER A 425 -7.97 21.71 -0.45
C SER A 425 -7.23 22.81 0.26
N LEU A 426 -5.90 22.72 0.27
CA LEU A 426 -4.98 23.73 0.74
C LEU A 426 -4.05 24.12 -0.40
N MET A 427 -4.13 25.37 -0.83
CA MET A 427 -3.26 25.95 -1.86
C MET A 427 -2.01 26.60 -1.27
N SER A 428 -2.16 27.30 -0.14
CA SER A 428 -1.04 27.91 0.60
C SER A 428 -1.45 28.24 2.03
N LEU A 429 -0.46 28.28 2.93
CA LEU A 429 -0.62 28.75 4.30
C LEU A 429 0.68 29.44 4.72
N GLU A 430 0.58 30.66 5.24
CA GLU A 430 1.68 31.38 5.87
C GLU A 430 1.34 31.59 7.34
N LEU A 431 2.27 31.25 8.23
CA LEU A 431 2.12 31.47 9.67
C LEU A 431 2.84 32.75 10.11
N GLU A 432 2.33 33.38 11.15
CA GLU A 432 3.03 34.45 11.85
C GLU A 432 4.29 33.89 12.55
N LYS A 433 5.32 34.73 12.69
CA LYS A 433 6.49 34.37 13.49
C LYS A 433 6.05 34.24 14.94
N ILE A 434 6.40 33.13 15.59
CA ILE A 434 6.06 32.86 17.00
C ILE A 434 6.69 33.97 17.86
N GLU A 435 5.87 34.90 18.35
CA GLU A 435 6.24 35.75 19.48
C GLU A 435 6.11 34.92 20.76
N ALA A 436 7.06 35.09 21.69
CA ALA A 436 7.25 34.19 22.83
C ALA A 436 5.96 33.92 23.62
N GLY A 437 5.45 32.68 23.53
CA GLY A 437 4.40 32.13 24.39
C GLY A 437 2.99 31.98 23.81
N GLY A 438 2.74 32.39 22.55
CA GLY A 438 1.44 32.20 21.88
C GLY A 438 1.42 31.03 20.86
N PRO A 439 0.26 30.41 20.58
CA PRO A 439 0.15 29.48 19.46
C PRO A 439 0.34 30.23 18.12
N PRO A 440 1.02 29.64 17.12
CA PRO A 440 1.22 30.29 15.83
C PRO A 440 -0.13 30.53 15.14
N MET A 441 -0.42 31.79 14.81
CA MET A 441 -1.62 32.18 14.08
C MET A 441 -1.34 32.25 12.57
N PRO A 442 -2.31 31.90 11.71
CA PRO A 442 -2.15 32.06 10.27
C PRO A 442 -2.12 33.54 9.89
N LYS A 443 -1.09 33.96 9.16
CA LYS A 443 -1.00 35.30 8.55
C LYS A 443 -1.83 35.38 7.27
N SER A 444 -1.78 34.34 6.45
CA SER A 444 -2.57 34.20 5.23
C SER A 444 -2.85 32.72 4.96
N ILE A 445 -3.99 32.42 4.35
CA ILE A 445 -4.38 31.07 3.97
C ILE A 445 -5.15 31.11 2.66
N ASP A 446 -4.84 30.15 1.79
CA ASP A 446 -5.63 29.86 0.61
C ASP A 446 -6.11 28.40 0.71
N ALA A 447 -7.36 28.23 1.12
CA ALA A 447 -7.95 26.93 1.40
C ALA A 447 -9.44 26.89 1.06
N LEU A 448 -9.93 25.70 0.72
CA LEU A 448 -11.32 25.41 0.37
C LEU A 448 -11.78 24.16 1.11
N ILE A 449 -12.91 24.26 1.81
CA ILE A 449 -13.73 23.13 2.22
C ILE A 449 -14.99 23.16 1.36
N SER A 450 -15.35 22.04 0.74
CA SER A 450 -16.61 21.90 0.03
C SER A 450 -17.39 20.69 0.54
N LEU A 451 -18.69 20.88 0.70
CA LEU A 451 -19.65 19.85 1.07
C LEU A 451 -20.63 19.69 -0.09
N ALA A 452 -20.59 18.53 -0.74
CA ALA A 452 -21.53 18.18 -1.80
C ALA A 452 -22.86 17.77 -1.18
N VAL A 453 -23.94 18.45 -1.56
CA VAL A 453 -25.27 18.25 -0.98
C VAL A 453 -26.37 18.52 -2.01
N LYS A 454 -27.40 17.66 -2.05
CA LYS A 454 -28.53 17.81 -2.98
C LYS A 454 -29.31 19.12 -2.82
N ASN A 455 -29.44 19.61 -1.58
CA ASN A 455 -30.12 20.85 -1.27
C ASN A 455 -29.32 21.67 -0.24
N PRO A 456 -28.36 22.50 -0.70
CA PRO A 456 -27.51 23.28 0.20
C PRO A 456 -28.29 24.32 1.01
N THR A 457 -29.33 24.92 0.43
CA THR A 457 -30.16 25.92 1.11
C THR A 457 -30.87 25.33 2.32
N ASN A 458 -31.49 24.14 2.17
CA ASN A 458 -32.14 23.46 3.30
C ASN A 458 -31.12 23.06 4.38
N LEU A 459 -29.93 22.61 3.98
CA LEU A 459 -28.88 22.25 4.94
C LEU A 459 -28.44 23.45 5.78
N VAL A 460 -28.23 24.61 5.15
CA VAL A 460 -27.88 25.85 5.86
C VAL A 460 -28.97 26.25 6.85
N GLN A 461 -30.24 26.19 6.44
CA GLN A 461 -31.37 26.48 7.33
C GLN A 461 -31.39 25.53 8.54
N MET A 462 -31.15 24.25 8.31
CA MET A 462 -31.08 23.24 9.36
C MET A 462 -29.92 23.53 10.32
N ILE A 463 -28.71 23.81 9.82
CA ILE A 463 -27.57 24.19 10.66
C ILE A 463 -27.86 25.45 11.48
N GLY A 464 -28.53 26.44 10.89
CA GLY A 464 -28.94 27.67 11.56
C GLY A 464 -29.81 27.43 12.81
N THR A 465 -30.60 26.35 12.84
CA THR A 465 -31.40 25.98 14.03
C THR A 465 -30.56 25.54 15.22
N PHE A 466 -29.37 24.97 14.99
CA PHE A 466 -28.44 24.51 16.02
C PHE A 466 -27.30 25.50 16.29
N PHE A 467 -26.98 26.35 15.31
CA PHE A 467 -25.94 27.37 15.40
C PHE A 467 -26.51 28.74 14.98
N PRO A 468 -27.15 29.48 15.91
CA PRO A 468 -27.84 30.73 15.62
C PRO A 468 -27.02 31.79 14.86
N PRO A 469 -25.69 31.95 15.07
CA PRO A 469 -24.90 32.91 14.29
C PRO A 469 -24.89 32.63 12.78
N LEU A 470 -25.10 31.38 12.34
CA LEU A 470 -25.25 31.04 10.91
C LEU A 470 -26.67 31.28 10.39
N ALA A 471 -27.68 31.33 11.27
CA ALA A 471 -29.06 31.63 10.88
C ALA A 471 -29.23 33.10 10.44
N GLU A 472 -28.44 34.00 11.00
CA GLU A 472 -28.38 35.41 10.60
C GLU A 472 -27.64 35.60 9.26
N LEU A 473 -26.81 34.62 8.88
CA LEU A 473 -26.05 34.63 7.64
C LEU A 473 -26.94 34.18 6.48
N GLN A 474 -27.54 35.14 5.77
CA GLN A 474 -28.25 34.84 4.53
C GLN A 474 -27.23 34.48 3.45
N LEU A 475 -27.06 33.19 3.17
CA LEU A 475 -26.24 32.67 2.07
C LEU A 475 -27.07 32.62 0.78
N PRO A 476 -26.80 33.49 -0.21
CA PRO A 476 -27.54 33.48 -1.47
C PRO A 476 -27.22 32.22 -2.28
N ALA A 477 -28.23 31.70 -2.99
CA ALA A 477 -28.08 30.54 -3.86
C ALA A 477 -27.37 30.84 -5.21
N ASP A 478 -27.10 32.12 -5.51
CA ASP A 478 -26.37 32.55 -6.72
C ASP A 478 -24.84 32.39 -6.59
N GLY A 479 -24.39 31.91 -5.42
CA GLY A 479 -23.00 31.70 -5.05
C GLY A 479 -22.23 32.96 -4.72
N THR A 480 -22.91 34.09 -4.49
CA THR A 480 -22.30 35.30 -3.94
C THR A 480 -21.67 34.98 -2.59
N PRO A 481 -20.35 35.21 -2.42
CA PRO A 481 -19.67 34.92 -1.17
C PRO A 481 -20.13 35.85 -0.03
N VAL A 482 -20.36 35.27 1.14
CA VAL A 482 -20.70 36.01 2.38
C VAL A 482 -19.62 35.75 3.42
N GLN A 483 -19.14 36.80 4.08
CA GLN A 483 -18.12 36.67 5.12
C GLN A 483 -18.68 36.00 6.38
N LEU A 484 -18.00 34.97 6.88
CA LEU A 484 -18.36 34.28 8.10
C LEU A 484 -17.95 35.08 9.35
N PRO A 485 -18.83 35.27 10.34
CA PRO A 485 -18.51 35.87 11.63
C PRO A 485 -17.80 34.82 12.49
N LEU A 486 -16.47 34.75 12.37
CA LEU A 486 -15.68 33.84 13.18
C LEU A 486 -15.42 34.45 14.56
N PRO A 487 -15.49 33.66 15.65
CA PRO A 487 -15.24 34.14 17.02
C PRO A 487 -13.74 34.44 17.28
N ILE A 488 -12.88 34.23 16.28
CA ILE A 488 -11.44 34.43 16.35
C ILE A 488 -11.09 35.58 15.39
N PRO A 489 -10.32 36.60 15.84
CA PRO A 489 -9.88 37.68 14.98
C PRO A 489 -8.82 37.16 14.00
N LEU A 490 -9.23 36.85 12.78
CA LEU A 490 -8.32 36.51 11.68
C LEU A 490 -7.97 37.77 10.88
N SER A 491 -6.74 37.85 10.41
CA SER A 491 -6.24 38.94 9.55
C SER A 491 -6.77 38.88 8.11
N PHE A 492 -7.51 37.83 7.77
CA PHE A 492 -8.10 37.58 6.46
C PHE A 492 -9.58 37.20 6.59
N PRO A 493 -10.41 37.54 5.58
CA PRO A 493 -11.80 37.12 5.56
C PRO A 493 -11.92 35.62 5.23
N VAL A 494 -12.82 34.93 5.92
CA VAL A 494 -13.28 33.59 5.55
C VAL A 494 -14.68 33.72 4.98
N MET A 495 -14.88 33.21 3.77
CA MET A 495 -16.10 33.35 3.01
C MET A 495 -16.84 32.02 2.95
N ALA A 496 -18.17 32.07 2.92
CA ALA A 496 -19.02 30.95 2.62
C ALA A 496 -19.91 31.26 1.40
N ALA A 497 -20.19 30.25 0.57
CA ALA A 497 -21.06 30.40 -0.59
C ALA A 497 -21.79 29.09 -0.93
N ILE A 498 -22.92 29.22 -1.63
CA ILE A 498 -23.62 28.09 -2.26
C ILE A 498 -23.23 28.05 -3.73
N ASN A 499 -22.34 27.14 -4.12
CA ASN A 499 -21.85 26.99 -5.48
C ASN A 499 -22.52 25.78 -6.15
N GLY A 500 -23.69 26.00 -6.75
CA GLY A 500 -24.49 24.92 -7.33
C GLY A 500 -24.95 23.96 -6.22
N SER A 501 -24.54 22.70 -6.30
CA SER A 501 -24.84 21.67 -5.30
C SER A 501 -23.77 21.55 -4.20
N HIS A 502 -22.89 22.55 -4.06
CA HIS A 502 -21.81 22.56 -3.08
C HIS A 502 -21.97 23.72 -2.10
N LEU A 503 -21.94 23.41 -0.80
CA LEU A 503 -21.71 24.43 0.23
C LEU A 503 -20.20 24.56 0.40
N THR A 504 -19.67 25.76 0.16
CA THR A 504 -18.23 26.02 0.22
C THR A 504 -17.90 26.96 1.38
N VAL A 505 -16.75 26.72 2.01
CA VAL A 505 -16.10 27.65 2.93
C VAL A 505 -14.68 27.81 2.45
N PHE A 506 -14.26 29.02 2.16
CA PHE A 506 -12.95 29.28 1.58
C PHE A 506 -12.32 30.59 2.06
N ALA A 507 -11.01 30.67 1.90
CA ALA A 507 -10.22 31.89 2.04
C ALA A 507 -9.16 31.88 0.94
N GLY A 508 -8.75 33.07 0.47
CA GLY A 508 -7.79 33.21 -0.63
C GLY A 508 -8.42 33.19 -2.03
N GLU A 509 -7.72 33.80 -2.99
CA GLU A 509 -8.21 34.02 -4.35
C GLU A 509 -8.26 32.72 -5.17
N LYS A 510 -7.29 31.80 -4.98
CA LYS A 510 -7.27 30.54 -5.73
C LYS A 510 -8.40 29.64 -5.29
N SER A 511 -8.62 29.53 -3.99
CA SER A 511 -9.75 28.77 -3.43
C SER A 511 -11.11 29.39 -3.76
N GLN A 512 -11.20 30.72 -3.89
CA GLN A 512 -12.39 31.36 -4.44
C GLN A 512 -12.66 30.93 -5.89
N ALA A 513 -11.64 30.88 -6.74
CA ALA A 513 -11.77 30.40 -8.12
C ALA A 513 -12.19 28.92 -8.17
N LEU A 514 -11.61 28.06 -7.32
CA LEU A 514 -12.01 26.66 -7.18
C LEU A 514 -13.48 26.54 -6.74
N ALA A 515 -13.91 27.30 -5.74
CA ALA A 515 -15.29 27.32 -5.27
C ALA A 515 -16.26 27.75 -6.38
N GLN A 516 -15.90 28.78 -7.17
CA GLN A 516 -16.70 29.21 -8.31
C GLN A 516 -16.81 28.12 -9.39
N GLY A 517 -15.73 27.37 -9.63
CA GLY A 517 -15.71 26.23 -10.56
C GLY A 517 -16.71 25.13 -10.21
N LEU A 518 -17.00 24.92 -8.92
CA LEU A 518 -17.98 23.93 -8.46
C LEU A 518 -19.42 24.22 -8.93
N ARG A 519 -19.73 25.45 -9.34
CA ARG A 519 -21.07 25.81 -9.82
C ARG A 519 -21.49 25.01 -11.06
N SER A 520 -20.54 24.63 -11.91
CA SER A 520 -20.80 23.83 -13.11
C SER A 520 -20.59 22.33 -12.92
N GLU A 521 -20.19 21.90 -11.72
CA GLU A 521 -19.96 20.50 -11.41
C GLU A 521 -21.27 19.83 -10.96
N ALA A 522 -21.81 18.94 -11.80
CA ALA A 522 -22.98 18.15 -11.43
C ALA A 522 -22.57 17.02 -10.47
N LEU A 523 -23.42 16.71 -9.49
CA LEU A 523 -23.17 15.66 -8.50
C LEU A 523 -22.93 14.30 -9.16
N GLU A 524 -23.60 14.02 -10.28
CA GLU A 524 -23.49 12.77 -11.02
C GLU A 524 -22.20 12.63 -11.82
N ALA A 525 -21.55 13.74 -12.18
CA ALA A 525 -20.37 13.75 -13.03
C ALA A 525 -19.06 13.40 -12.28
N SER A 526 -19.09 13.43 -10.96
CA SER A 526 -17.91 13.31 -10.09
C SER A 526 -18.06 12.23 -9.02
N GLN A 527 -18.72 11.13 -9.40
CA GLN A 527 -18.94 10.01 -8.49
C GLN A 527 -17.62 9.29 -8.16
N GLY A 528 -17.32 9.14 -6.87
CA GLY A 528 -16.18 8.40 -6.37
C GLY A 528 -16.26 8.19 -4.85
N LEU A 529 -15.43 7.30 -4.30
CA LEU A 529 -15.37 7.11 -2.84
C LEU A 529 -14.35 8.01 -2.17
N MET A 530 -13.10 7.96 -2.60
CA MET A 530 -12.03 8.74 -1.97
C MET A 530 -11.00 9.17 -3.00
N ALA A 531 -10.50 10.39 -2.87
CA ALA A 531 -9.31 10.82 -3.57
C ALA A 531 -8.44 11.71 -2.69
N ALA A 532 -7.15 11.71 -2.96
CA ALA A 532 -6.19 12.60 -2.35
C ALA A 532 -5.14 13.04 -3.39
N ASP A 533 -4.63 14.25 -3.22
CA ASP A 533 -3.61 14.85 -4.06
C ASP A 533 -2.66 15.63 -3.17
N ILE A 534 -1.41 15.20 -3.07
CA ILE A 534 -0.44 15.73 -2.12
C ILE A 534 0.85 16.07 -2.87
N ASP A 535 1.26 17.32 -2.80
CA ASP A 535 2.61 17.77 -3.17
C ASP A 535 3.49 17.64 -1.92
N TYR A 536 4.33 16.60 -1.87
CA TYR A 536 5.08 16.24 -0.66
C TYR A 536 6.04 17.35 -0.24
N GLY A 537 6.79 17.93 -1.17
CA GLY A 537 7.74 19.00 -0.85
C GLY A 537 7.04 20.21 -0.22
N LYS A 538 5.94 20.67 -0.83
CA LYS A 538 5.15 21.78 -0.28
C LYS A 538 4.50 21.44 1.06
N TYR A 539 3.95 20.23 1.20
CA TYR A 539 3.27 19.79 2.42
C TYR A 539 4.22 19.74 3.61
N TYR A 540 5.40 19.15 3.43
CA TYR A 540 6.41 19.11 4.49
C TYR A 540 7.12 20.44 4.69
N GLY A 541 7.21 21.30 3.67
CA GLY A 541 7.62 22.70 3.82
C GLY A 541 6.71 23.44 4.81
N LEU A 542 5.40 23.25 4.71
CA LEU A 542 4.42 23.87 5.60
C LEU A 542 4.52 23.36 7.05
N ILE A 543 4.62 22.04 7.21
CA ILE A 543 4.72 21.41 8.53
C ILE A 543 6.05 21.76 9.20
N GLY A 544 7.14 21.80 8.44
CA GLY A 544 8.48 22.11 8.94
C GLY A 544 8.52 23.46 9.67
N ASP A 545 7.92 24.50 9.09
CA ASP A 545 7.86 25.83 9.71
C ASP A 545 7.09 25.82 11.04
N THR A 546 6.09 24.95 11.18
CA THR A 546 5.29 24.78 12.40
C THR A 546 6.02 23.99 13.49
N LEU A 547 6.79 22.96 13.10
CA LEU A 547 7.49 22.06 14.03
C LEU A 547 8.74 22.68 14.67
N THR A 548 9.30 23.75 14.09
CA THR A 548 10.39 24.51 14.73
C THR A 548 10.01 25.12 16.10
N GLY A 549 8.71 25.16 16.44
CA GLY A 549 8.20 25.62 17.73
C GLY A 549 7.88 24.51 18.75
N LEU A 550 8.06 23.22 18.43
CA LEU A 550 7.83 22.12 19.38
C LEU A 550 9.10 21.79 20.18
N ASP A 551 8.92 21.62 21.49
CA ASP A 551 9.98 21.27 22.45
C ASP A 551 10.35 19.78 22.32
N ILE A 552 11.03 19.44 21.22
CA ILE A 552 11.54 18.08 20.95
C ILE A 552 12.84 17.89 21.73
N PRO A 553 13.00 16.81 22.53
CA PRO A 553 14.22 16.52 23.27
C PRO A 553 15.46 16.57 22.36
N ASP A 554 16.53 17.24 22.83
CA ASP A 554 17.74 17.55 22.04
C ASP A 554 18.31 16.34 21.28
N ALA A 555 18.28 15.15 21.89
CA ALA A 555 18.84 13.92 21.32
C ALA A 555 18.09 13.37 20.08
N GLN A 556 16.84 13.76 19.83
CA GLN A 556 16.06 13.35 18.65
C GLN A 556 15.80 14.52 17.69
N GLN A 557 16.19 15.73 18.09
CA GLN A 557 15.86 16.95 17.39
C GLN A 557 16.65 17.08 16.07
N GLN A 558 17.90 16.60 16.04
CA GLN A 558 18.75 16.68 14.85
C GLN A 558 18.30 15.74 13.73
N ASP A 559 18.05 14.47 14.04
CA ASP A 559 17.58 13.47 13.06
C ASP A 559 16.18 13.84 12.55
N THR A 560 15.31 14.27 13.45
CA THR A 560 13.96 14.73 13.08
C THR A 560 14.06 15.92 12.13
N LYS A 561 14.88 16.94 12.44
CA LYS A 561 15.10 18.11 11.56
C LYS A 561 15.66 17.69 10.20
N ALA A 562 16.64 16.80 10.15
CA ALA A 562 17.20 16.30 8.90
C ALA A 562 16.15 15.60 8.03
N ILE A 563 15.31 14.74 8.64
CA ILE A 563 14.23 14.03 7.95
C ILE A 563 13.22 15.02 7.39
N PHE A 564 12.79 16.00 8.18
CA PHE A 564 11.86 17.04 7.72
C PHE A 564 12.43 17.87 6.57
N GLU A 565 13.70 18.26 6.64
CA GLU A 565 14.36 18.97 5.53
C GLU A 565 14.46 18.11 4.27
N ALA A 566 14.74 16.81 4.39
CA ALA A 566 14.73 15.91 3.24
C ALA A 566 13.32 15.78 2.63
N MET A 567 12.28 15.69 3.46
CA MET A 567 10.89 15.65 2.99
C MET A 567 10.44 16.95 2.31
N LYS A 568 10.84 18.10 2.86
CA LYS A 568 10.59 19.43 2.28
C LYS A 568 11.22 19.58 0.89
N ASN A 569 12.36 18.94 0.67
CA ASN A 569 13.05 18.93 -0.61
C ASN A 569 12.59 17.81 -1.56
N ALA A 570 11.58 17.02 -1.18
CA ALA A 570 11.02 16.00 -2.05
C ALA A 570 10.31 16.64 -3.25
N LYS A 571 10.61 16.13 -4.45
CA LYS A 571 10.05 16.59 -5.72
C LYS A 571 9.03 15.60 -6.25
N ILE A 572 8.03 15.28 -5.43
CA ILE A 572 7.02 14.28 -5.76
C ILE A 572 5.63 14.77 -5.39
N ARG A 573 4.71 14.58 -6.34
CA ARG A 573 3.27 14.70 -6.15
C ARG A 573 2.66 13.32 -6.19
N ILE A 574 1.84 12.98 -5.20
CA ILE A 574 1.14 11.71 -5.13
C ILE A 574 -0.36 11.98 -5.25
N ARG A 575 -0.98 11.37 -6.26
CA ARG A 575 -2.43 11.34 -6.41
C ARG A 575 -2.93 9.94 -6.12
N MET A 576 -3.87 9.82 -5.20
CA MET A 576 -4.50 8.56 -4.84
C MET A 576 -5.99 8.63 -5.14
N ASN A 577 -6.54 7.57 -5.69
CA ASN A 577 -7.98 7.41 -5.88
C ASN A 577 -8.37 6.01 -5.44
N MET A 578 -9.37 5.92 -4.57
CA MET A 578 -9.99 4.66 -4.17
C MET A 578 -11.45 4.70 -4.59
N ASP A 579 -11.90 3.64 -5.26
CA ASP A 579 -13.26 3.56 -5.77
C ASP A 579 -13.77 2.12 -5.93
N VAL A 580 -15.09 1.96 -6.13
CA VAL A 580 -15.74 0.66 -6.36
C VAL A 580 -16.08 0.51 -7.83
N THR A 581 -15.56 -0.55 -8.45
CA THR A 581 -15.82 -0.89 -9.85
C THR A 581 -16.53 -2.23 -9.95
N GLU A 582 -16.88 -2.65 -11.16
CA GLU A 582 -17.43 -3.99 -11.42
C GLU A 582 -16.45 -5.13 -11.08
N ARG A 583 -15.16 -4.82 -10.93
CA ARG A 583 -14.09 -5.80 -10.65
C ARG A 583 -13.84 -5.98 -9.16
N GLY A 584 -14.23 -5.00 -8.34
CA GLY A 584 -13.83 -4.95 -6.94
C GLY A 584 -13.63 -3.53 -6.42
N ILE A 585 -12.85 -3.43 -5.35
CA ILE A 585 -12.37 -2.15 -4.83
C ILE A 585 -11.02 -1.86 -5.48
N GLU A 586 -10.91 -0.74 -6.16
CA GLU A 586 -9.69 -0.32 -6.85
C GLU A 586 -9.03 0.83 -6.11
N VAL A 587 -7.71 0.76 -5.95
CA VAL A 587 -6.86 1.85 -5.48
C VAL A 587 -5.86 2.14 -6.57
N LYS A 588 -5.86 3.38 -7.07
CA LYS A 588 -4.90 3.89 -8.04
C LYS A 588 -4.01 4.90 -7.35
N ALA A 589 -2.71 4.83 -7.60
CA ALA A 589 -1.78 5.85 -7.14
C ALA A 589 -0.86 6.28 -8.29
N ASP A 590 -0.88 7.57 -8.59
CA ASP A 590 0.01 8.23 -9.54
C ASP A 590 1.07 9.01 -8.76
N MET A 591 2.33 8.66 -8.95
CA MET A 591 3.50 9.34 -8.40
C MET A 591 4.15 10.13 -9.52
N ILE A 592 4.13 11.45 -9.43
CA ILE A 592 4.56 12.36 -10.49
C ILE A 592 5.74 13.17 -9.96
N ALA A 593 6.86 13.19 -10.68
CA ALA A 593 7.96 14.07 -10.35
C ALA A 593 7.56 15.53 -10.57
N THR A 594 7.88 16.39 -9.62
CA THR A 594 7.67 17.84 -9.71
C THR A 594 8.99 18.56 -10.00
N GLU A 595 8.91 19.84 -10.38
CA GLU A 595 10.10 20.65 -10.67
C GLU A 595 10.92 20.99 -9.41
#